data_AF-A0A7V0Z8G8-F1
#
_entry.id   AF-A0A7V0Z8G8-F1
#
_cell.length_a   1.000
_cell.length_b   1.000
_cell.length_c   1.000
_cell.angle_alpha   90.00
_cell.angle_beta   90.00
_cell.angle_gamma   90.00
#
_symmetry.space_group_name_H-M   'P 1'
#
loop_
_entity.id
_entity.type
_entity.pdbx_description
1 polymer ?
#
loop_
_entity_poly.entity_id
_entity_poly.type
_entity_poly.pdbx_seq_one_letter_code
_entity_poly.pdbx_strand_id
1 'polypeptide(L)'
;ISRVWPNLQLFVHGGVNFEPYRSAFERYFTAMHSPEYLEVYPASEGFVAIQPAPARGGMEMLMDNGLFYEFVPLEQWGQADAPRLMIDKVETNVPYCLVLSTNAGLWAYELGDVVQFESLRPPRILFAGRNQHFINAFGENIIAQQVSQAIASAATASGAQVAEFTAAPRYAERDRPGAHQYIVEFDRHPHRMETFAAQIDSELQRLNNDYSIKRRGNLGMMPVEVTAVPPGAFYDWMKIRGKLGGQNKVPVCSNDRRYVDDLLESVQSMNSR
;
A
#
# COMPACT_ATOMS: atom_id res chain seq x y z
N ILE A 1 6.37 20.06 -14.61
CA ILE A 1 7.07 20.69 -13.46
C ILE A 1 8.32 21.45 -13.89
N SER A 2 9.09 20.91 -14.84
CA SER A 2 10.38 21.47 -15.30
C SER A 2 10.35 22.89 -15.90
N ARG A 3 9.17 23.41 -16.32
CA ARG A 3 9.03 24.81 -16.78
C ARG A 3 8.98 25.83 -15.63
N VAL A 4 8.45 25.41 -14.47
CA VAL A 4 8.24 26.28 -13.30
C VAL A 4 9.44 26.19 -12.36
N TRP A 5 9.99 24.99 -12.17
CA TRP A 5 11.18 24.75 -11.35
C TRP A 5 12.27 24.05 -12.19
N PRO A 6 13.02 24.81 -13.01
CA PRO A 6 14.02 24.24 -13.91
C PRO A 6 15.23 23.65 -13.17
N ASN A 7 15.46 24.05 -11.92
CA ASN A 7 16.61 23.64 -11.11
C ASN A 7 16.23 22.66 -9.97
N LEU A 8 15.10 21.95 -10.08
CA LEU A 8 14.72 20.98 -9.05
C LEU A 8 15.68 19.79 -9.07
N GLN A 9 16.41 19.58 -7.98
CA GLN A 9 17.43 18.52 -7.86
C GLN A 9 17.01 17.37 -6.94
N LEU A 10 16.14 17.62 -5.95
CA LEU A 10 15.78 16.64 -4.93
C LEU A 10 14.28 16.65 -4.67
N PHE A 11 13.70 15.45 -4.58
CA PHE A 11 12.32 15.20 -4.19
C PHE A 11 12.30 14.28 -2.96
N VAL A 12 11.93 14.83 -1.81
CA VAL A 12 11.82 14.07 -0.56
C VAL A 12 10.36 13.62 -0.38
N HIS A 13 10.15 12.33 -0.15
CA HIS A 13 8.81 11.75 0.03
C HIS A 13 8.74 10.84 1.27
N GLY A 14 7.53 10.58 1.76
CA GLY A 14 7.32 9.73 2.93
C GLY A 14 5.87 9.33 3.15
N GLY A 15 5.69 8.27 3.95
CA GLY A 15 4.38 7.79 4.40
C GLY A 15 3.49 7.18 3.30
N VAL A 16 4.08 6.76 2.17
CA VAL A 16 3.45 5.97 1.10
C VAL A 16 4.55 5.20 0.38
N ASN A 17 4.25 3.98 -0.05
CA ASN A 17 5.07 3.31 -1.05
C ASN A 17 5.04 4.12 -2.35
N PHE A 18 6.16 4.76 -2.69
CA PHE A 18 6.27 5.65 -3.85
C PHE A 18 6.45 4.90 -5.17
N GLU A 19 6.94 3.66 -5.14
CA GLU A 19 7.31 2.89 -6.33
C GLU A 19 6.20 2.79 -7.40
N PRO A 20 4.91 2.59 -7.06
CA PRO A 20 3.82 2.56 -8.03
C PRO A 20 3.63 3.88 -8.79
N TYR A 21 3.92 5.01 -8.13
CA TYR A 21 3.72 6.36 -8.67
C TYR A 21 4.94 6.88 -9.41
N ARG A 22 6.11 6.23 -9.27
CA ARG A 22 7.38 6.66 -9.87
C ARG A 22 7.24 6.96 -11.35
N SER A 23 6.69 6.02 -12.13
CA SER A 23 6.54 6.17 -13.58
C SER A 23 5.62 7.33 -13.98
N ALA A 24 4.60 7.63 -13.16
CA ALA A 24 3.73 8.78 -13.38
C ALA A 24 4.44 10.09 -13.04
N PHE A 25 5.21 10.10 -11.94
CA PHE A 25 6.01 11.24 -11.52
C PHE A 25 7.11 11.59 -12.51
N GLU A 26 7.81 10.59 -13.04
CA GLU A 26 8.84 10.75 -14.06
C GLU A 26 8.32 11.46 -15.32
N ARG A 27 7.04 11.27 -15.69
CA ARG A 27 6.43 12.00 -16.83
C ARG A 27 6.33 13.51 -16.59
N TYR A 28 6.24 13.97 -15.34
CA TYR A 28 6.16 15.41 -15.03
C TYR A 28 7.52 16.12 -15.10
N PHE A 29 8.61 15.33 -15.08
CA PHE A 29 9.98 15.76 -15.25
C PHE A 29 10.40 15.43 -16.69
N THR A 30 10.39 16.43 -17.56
CA THR A 30 10.87 16.24 -18.94
C THR A 30 12.30 15.67 -18.92
N ALA A 31 12.60 14.74 -19.82
CA ALA A 31 13.80 13.87 -19.87
C ALA A 31 15.19 14.54 -19.72
N MET A 32 15.28 15.87 -19.61
CA MET A 32 16.53 16.55 -19.37
C MET A 32 17.00 16.48 -17.90
N HIS A 33 16.11 16.46 -16.90
CA HIS A 33 16.49 16.43 -15.48
C HIS A 33 15.39 15.82 -14.60
N SER A 34 15.55 14.56 -14.18
CA SER A 34 14.75 13.98 -13.09
C SER A 34 15.43 14.27 -11.75
N PRO A 35 14.70 14.71 -10.71
CA PRO A 35 15.29 14.91 -9.40
C PRO A 35 15.72 13.56 -8.79
N GLU A 36 16.68 13.61 -7.89
CA GLU A 36 16.94 12.49 -6.99
C GLU A 36 15.75 12.31 -6.04
N TYR A 37 15.45 11.08 -5.67
CA TYR A 37 14.39 10.76 -4.72
C TYR A 37 15.01 10.33 -3.39
N LEU A 38 14.52 10.91 -2.30
CA LEU A 38 14.86 10.48 -0.95
C LEU A 38 13.59 10.15 -0.18
N GLU A 39 13.59 8.95 0.39
CA GLU A 39 12.51 8.50 1.26
C GLU A 39 12.81 8.82 2.72
N VAL A 40 11.80 9.33 3.41
CA VAL A 40 11.81 9.55 4.85
C VAL A 40 10.58 8.93 5.48
N TYR A 41 10.70 8.51 6.74
CA TYR A 41 9.61 7.96 7.51
C TYR A 41 9.31 8.81 8.75
N PRO A 42 8.63 9.95 8.56
CA PRO A 42 8.04 10.71 9.66
C PRO A 42 6.72 10.08 10.10
N ALA A 43 6.51 10.00 11.42
CA ALA A 43 5.21 9.80 12.04
C ALA A 43 4.94 10.92 13.06
N SER A 44 3.68 11.14 13.43
CA SER A 44 3.33 12.15 14.45
C SER A 44 3.92 11.81 15.82
N GLU A 45 4.14 10.53 16.05
CA GLU A 45 4.71 9.92 17.25
C GLU A 45 6.24 10.04 17.31
N GLY A 46 6.90 10.23 16.17
CA GLY A 46 8.35 10.31 16.07
C GLY A 46 8.89 10.08 14.66
N PHE A 47 10.14 10.45 14.44
CA PHE A 47 10.82 10.25 13.15
C PHE A 47 11.53 8.89 13.14
N VAL A 48 11.09 7.94 12.32
CA VAL A 48 11.48 6.52 12.44
C VAL A 48 12.74 6.21 11.64
N ALA A 49 12.82 6.64 10.38
CA ALA A 49 13.91 6.26 9.48
C ALA A 49 14.14 7.29 8.37
N ILE A 50 15.36 7.32 7.83
CA ILE A 50 15.79 8.21 6.74
C ILE A 50 16.57 7.40 5.71
N GLN A 51 16.30 7.58 4.43
CA GLN A 51 17.14 7.05 3.38
C GLN A 51 18.47 7.82 3.32
N PRO A 52 19.63 7.16 3.51
CA PRO A 52 20.90 7.86 3.62
C PRO A 52 21.44 8.37 2.27
N ALA A 53 21.02 7.77 1.15
CA ALA A 53 21.39 8.20 -0.19
C ALA A 53 20.36 7.73 -1.24
N PRO A 54 20.12 8.48 -2.32
CA PRO A 54 19.08 8.17 -3.32
C PRO A 54 19.22 6.80 -4.01
N ALA A 55 20.45 6.30 -4.13
CA ALA A 55 20.74 5.02 -4.78
C ALA A 55 20.75 3.81 -3.82
N ARG A 56 20.59 4.03 -2.51
CA ARG A 56 20.59 2.94 -1.51
C ARG A 56 19.16 2.47 -1.28
N GLY A 57 18.92 1.16 -1.38
CA GLY A 57 17.65 0.56 -0.96
C GLY A 57 17.39 0.76 0.53
N GLY A 58 16.12 0.97 0.88
CA GLY A 58 15.64 1.10 2.26
C GLY A 58 16.03 2.38 2.99
N MET A 59 15.29 2.67 4.05
CA MET A 59 15.55 3.75 4.99
C MET A 59 16.30 3.21 6.21
N GLU A 60 17.37 3.86 6.62
CA GLU A 60 18.10 3.52 7.84
C GLU A 60 17.32 3.99 9.07
N MET A 61 17.12 3.09 10.04
CA MET A 61 16.36 3.40 11.25
C MET A 61 17.15 4.34 12.17
N LEU A 62 16.45 5.33 12.73
CA LEU A 62 17.00 6.23 13.74
C LEU A 62 16.90 5.57 15.11
N MET A 63 18.01 4.99 15.57
CA MET A 63 18.06 4.21 16.82
C MET A 63 18.40 5.03 18.08
N ASP A 64 18.82 6.29 17.92
CA ASP A 64 19.28 7.16 19.02
C ASP A 64 18.60 8.54 18.97
N ASN A 65 17.27 8.55 18.94
CA ASN A 65 16.48 9.78 18.89
C ASN A 65 15.35 9.84 19.94
N GLY A 66 15.46 9.04 21.00
CA GLY A 66 14.44 8.98 22.07
C GLY A 66 13.21 8.13 21.74
N LEU A 67 13.28 7.34 20.66
CA LEU A 67 12.28 6.34 20.30
C LEU A 67 12.84 4.95 20.61
N PHE A 68 11.98 4.12 21.20
CA PHE A 68 12.23 2.71 21.44
C PHE A 68 11.26 1.89 20.59
N TYR A 69 11.79 0.93 19.84
CA TYR A 69 11.04 0.16 18.85
C TYR A 69 10.89 -1.28 19.29
N GLU A 70 9.67 -1.77 19.18
CA GLU A 70 9.30 -3.18 19.27
C GLU A 70 8.61 -3.59 17.98
N PHE A 71 8.80 -4.85 17.58
CA PHE A 71 8.37 -5.38 16.30
C PHE A 71 7.49 -6.60 16.53
N VAL A 72 6.23 -6.55 16.07
CA VAL A 72 5.32 -7.70 16.12
C VAL A 72 5.25 -8.31 14.73
N PRO A 73 5.59 -9.60 14.53
CA PRO A 73 5.43 -10.25 13.23
C PRO A 73 4.00 -10.07 12.72
N LEU A 74 3.82 -9.60 11.49
CA LEU A 74 2.49 -9.25 10.97
C LEU A 74 1.50 -10.42 11.03
N GLU A 75 1.97 -11.65 10.74
CA GLU A 75 1.13 -12.85 10.80
C GLU A 75 0.59 -13.16 12.20
N GLN A 76 1.28 -12.67 13.23
CA GLN A 76 0.92 -12.84 14.64
C GLN A 76 0.21 -11.61 15.21
N TRP A 77 0.10 -10.52 14.43
CA TRP A 77 -0.54 -9.30 14.89
C TRP A 77 -2.01 -9.52 15.24
N GLY A 78 -2.44 -9.00 16.39
CA GLY A 78 -3.80 -9.19 16.93
C GLY A 78 -4.01 -10.50 17.71
N GLN A 79 -3.05 -11.42 17.73
CA GLN A 79 -3.09 -12.59 18.60
C GLN A 79 -2.83 -12.18 20.06
N ALA A 80 -3.47 -12.85 21.02
CA ALA A 80 -3.38 -12.50 22.44
C ALA A 80 -1.95 -12.64 23.01
N ASP A 81 -1.15 -13.51 22.40
CA ASP A 81 0.23 -13.86 22.78
C ASP A 81 1.26 -13.47 21.71
N ALA A 82 0.92 -12.51 20.84
CA ALA A 82 1.82 -12.02 19.80
C ALA A 82 3.15 -11.52 20.41
N PRO A 83 4.31 -12.01 19.94
CA PRO A 83 5.60 -11.63 20.49
C PRO A 83 5.95 -10.20 20.09
N ARG A 84 6.50 -9.44 21.04
CA ARG A 84 7.06 -8.11 20.83
C ARG A 84 8.58 -8.25 20.77
N LEU A 85 9.10 -8.28 19.55
CA LEU A 85 10.51 -8.52 19.29
C LEU A 85 11.31 -7.23 19.40
N MET A 86 12.54 -7.36 19.88
CA MET A 86 13.54 -6.30 19.87
C MET A 86 14.31 -6.33 18.55
N ILE A 87 15.04 -5.25 18.24
CA ILE A 87 15.80 -5.12 16.98
C ILE A 87 16.80 -6.25 16.73
N ASP A 88 17.31 -6.92 17.77
CA ASP A 88 18.24 -8.06 17.64
C ASP A 88 17.56 -9.39 17.29
N LYS A 89 16.22 -9.43 17.31
CA LYS A 89 15.39 -10.61 17.04
C LYS A 89 14.62 -10.53 15.73
N VAL A 90 14.72 -9.42 15.00
CA VAL A 90 14.07 -9.27 13.69
C VAL A 90 14.86 -9.95 12.59
N GLU A 91 14.13 -10.41 11.58
CA GLU A 91 14.66 -11.08 10.39
C GLU A 91 14.40 -10.23 9.14
N THR A 92 15.28 -10.37 8.14
CA THR A 92 15.05 -9.75 6.83
C THR A 92 13.89 -10.41 6.13
N ASN A 93 13.21 -9.65 5.28
CA ASN A 93 12.06 -10.12 4.49
C ASN A 93 10.83 -10.61 5.28
N VAL A 94 10.78 -10.36 6.58
CA VAL A 94 9.59 -10.59 7.40
C VAL A 94 8.90 -9.23 7.65
N PRO A 95 7.58 -9.12 7.42
CA PRO A 95 6.82 -7.92 7.74
C PRO A 95 6.52 -7.84 9.24
N TYR A 96 6.73 -6.66 9.82
CA TYR A 96 6.49 -6.38 11.24
C TYR A 96 5.60 -5.15 11.43
N CYS A 97 4.61 -5.25 12.31
CA CYS A 97 3.92 -4.10 12.87
C CYS A 97 4.84 -3.38 13.85
N LEU A 98 4.95 -2.05 13.69
CA LEU A 98 5.82 -1.22 14.52
C LEU A 98 5.08 -0.77 15.78
N VAL A 99 5.70 -1.00 16.94
CA VAL A 99 5.20 -0.53 18.22
C VAL A 99 6.25 0.38 18.85
N LEU A 100 5.85 1.60 19.22
CA LEU A 100 6.75 2.64 19.71
C LEU A 100 6.53 2.91 21.19
N SER A 101 7.64 3.11 21.90
CA SER A 101 7.65 3.89 23.14
C SER A 101 8.50 5.13 22.93
N THR A 102 8.05 6.28 23.45
CA THR A 102 8.70 7.58 23.19
C THR A 102 8.91 8.35 24.49
N ASN A 103 9.95 9.17 24.53
CA ASN A 103 10.19 10.10 25.63
C ASN A 103 9.10 11.19 25.79
N ALA A 104 8.15 11.28 24.83
CA ALA A 104 6.98 12.14 24.88
C ALA A 104 5.75 11.48 25.56
N GLY A 105 5.90 10.27 26.08
CA GLY A 105 4.88 9.62 26.93
C GLY A 105 4.01 8.57 26.22
N LEU A 106 4.36 8.16 25.00
CA LEU A 106 3.77 6.97 24.40
C LEU A 106 4.49 5.73 24.93
N TRP A 107 3.73 4.74 25.37
CA TRP A 107 4.25 3.50 25.93
C TRP A 107 3.59 2.32 25.23
N ALA A 108 4.41 1.50 24.57
CA ALA A 108 3.93 0.34 23.80
C ALA A 108 2.80 0.70 22.81
N TYR A 109 2.89 1.88 22.19
CA TYR A 109 1.87 2.39 21.28
C TYR A 109 2.01 1.76 19.89
N GLU A 110 0.96 1.10 19.42
CA GLU A 110 0.92 0.55 18.06
C GLU A 110 0.80 1.68 17.04
N LEU A 111 1.83 1.86 16.22
CA LEU A 111 1.86 2.92 15.22
C LEU A 111 0.84 2.69 14.10
N GLY A 112 0.46 1.41 13.89
CA GLY A 112 -0.41 1.01 12.80
C GLY A 112 0.33 0.81 11.47
N ASP A 113 1.65 0.95 11.44
CA ASP A 113 2.46 0.83 10.24
C ASP A 113 3.22 -0.50 10.19
N VAL A 114 3.45 -1.01 8.99
CA VAL A 114 4.17 -2.27 8.72
C VAL A 114 5.48 -1.96 8.02
N VAL A 115 6.56 -2.55 8.52
CA VAL A 115 7.91 -2.41 7.97
C VAL A 115 8.51 -3.78 7.68
N GLN A 116 9.43 -3.83 6.72
CA GLN A 116 10.22 -5.04 6.42
C GLN A 116 11.70 -4.68 6.41
N PHE A 117 12.54 -5.51 7.03
CA PHE A 117 13.99 -5.27 7.03
C PHE A 117 14.62 -5.73 5.71
N GLU A 118 15.35 -4.82 5.07
CA GLU A 118 16.25 -5.12 3.95
C GLU A 118 17.65 -5.52 4.46
N SER A 119 18.07 -4.91 5.59
CA SER A 119 19.36 -5.12 6.21
C SER A 119 19.24 -4.99 7.72
N LEU A 120 20.01 -5.78 8.47
CA LEU A 120 20.04 -5.73 9.95
C LEU A 120 21.23 -4.90 10.48
N ARG A 121 22.29 -4.71 9.68
CA ARG A 121 23.50 -3.98 10.07
C ARG A 121 24.07 -3.16 8.88
N PRO A 122 23.81 -1.85 8.80
CA PRO A 122 22.88 -1.09 9.66
C PRO A 122 21.43 -1.54 9.45
N PRO A 123 20.53 -1.33 10.43
CA PRO A 123 19.12 -1.66 10.33
C PRO A 123 18.46 -0.76 9.27
N ARG A 124 18.11 -1.33 8.13
CA ARG A 124 17.40 -0.64 7.05
C ARG A 124 16.07 -1.31 6.79
N ILE A 125 15.03 -0.49 6.69
CA ILE A 125 13.65 -0.90 6.55
C ILE A 125 13.04 -0.36 5.27
N LEU A 126 12.06 -1.10 4.76
CA LEU A 126 11.14 -0.69 3.72
C LEU A 126 9.77 -0.45 4.37
N PHE A 127 9.09 0.62 3.97
CA PHE A 127 7.71 0.85 4.38
C PHE A 127 6.78 -0.07 3.57
N ALA A 128 6.15 -1.02 4.26
CA ALA A 128 5.32 -2.06 3.64
C ALA A 128 3.81 -1.73 3.67
N GLY A 129 3.42 -0.67 4.38
CA GLY A 129 2.03 -0.19 4.45
C GLY A 129 1.55 0.00 5.88
N ARG A 130 0.26 -0.24 6.11
CA ARG A 130 -0.35 -0.21 7.45
C ARG A 130 -0.89 -1.57 7.84
N ASN A 131 -0.89 -1.86 9.13
CA ASN A 131 -1.36 -3.11 9.71
C ASN A 131 -2.86 -3.32 9.55
N GLN A 132 -3.62 -2.30 9.14
CA GLN A 132 -5.05 -2.39 8.78
C GLN A 132 -5.28 -2.45 7.26
N HIS A 133 -4.24 -2.22 6.45
CA HIS A 133 -4.34 -2.24 4.98
C HIS A 133 -3.69 -3.50 4.43
N PHE A 134 -4.35 -4.63 4.67
CA PHE A 134 -4.03 -5.94 4.12
C PHE A 134 -5.34 -6.66 3.74
N ILE A 135 -5.23 -7.72 2.95
CA ILE A 135 -6.31 -8.66 2.68
C ILE A 135 -5.83 -10.04 3.13
N ASN A 136 -6.49 -10.58 4.14
CA ASN A 136 -6.29 -11.95 4.63
C ASN A 136 -7.67 -12.58 4.89
N ALA A 137 -8.44 -12.74 3.82
CA ALA A 137 -9.78 -13.32 3.90
C ALA A 137 -9.77 -14.83 3.64
N PHE A 138 -8.75 -15.32 2.94
CA PHE A 138 -8.59 -16.70 2.51
C PHE A 138 -7.31 -17.36 3.06
N GLY A 139 -6.51 -16.63 3.86
CA GLY A 139 -5.24 -17.08 4.41
C GLY A 139 -4.02 -16.68 3.55
N GLU A 140 -4.10 -15.57 2.82
CA GLU A 140 -3.13 -15.11 1.82
C GLU A 140 -2.22 -13.97 2.29
N ASN A 141 -2.54 -13.29 3.40
CA ASN A 141 -1.73 -12.21 3.98
C ASN A 141 -1.24 -11.15 2.95
N ILE A 142 -2.10 -10.72 2.03
CA ILE A 142 -1.74 -9.74 1.01
C ILE A 142 -1.63 -8.35 1.64
N ILE A 143 -0.44 -7.75 1.61
CA ILE A 143 -0.22 -6.40 2.14
C ILE A 143 -0.46 -5.33 1.07
N ALA A 144 -0.77 -4.09 1.49
CA ALA A 144 -0.98 -2.95 0.60
C ALA A 144 0.15 -2.77 -0.44
N GLN A 145 1.41 -3.01 -0.07
CA GLN A 145 2.53 -2.95 -1.01
C GLN A 145 2.35 -3.91 -2.21
N GLN A 146 1.95 -5.16 -1.96
CA GLN A 146 1.74 -6.17 -3.00
C GLN A 146 0.54 -5.79 -3.89
N VAL A 147 -0.52 -5.26 -3.30
CA VAL A 147 -1.69 -4.73 -4.03
C VAL A 147 -1.27 -3.61 -4.98
N SER A 148 -0.51 -2.62 -4.49
CA SER A 148 -0.06 -1.50 -5.30
C SER A 148 0.91 -1.93 -6.41
N GLN A 149 1.79 -2.89 -6.13
CA GLN A 149 2.71 -3.44 -7.13
C GLN A 149 1.96 -4.21 -8.23
N ALA A 150 0.94 -4.98 -7.87
CA ALA A 150 0.10 -5.69 -8.82
C ALA A 150 -0.68 -4.74 -9.75
N ILE A 151 -1.24 -3.66 -9.20
CA ILE A 151 -1.93 -2.61 -9.98
C ILE A 151 -0.96 -1.89 -10.92
N ALA A 152 0.24 -1.53 -10.45
CA ALA A 152 1.25 -0.86 -11.28
C ALA A 152 1.72 -1.75 -12.44
N SER A 153 1.93 -3.04 -12.17
CA SER A 153 2.28 -4.04 -13.19
C SER A 153 1.18 -4.16 -14.25
N ALA A 154 -0.08 -4.29 -13.81
CA ALA A 154 -1.23 -4.39 -14.72
C ALA A 154 -1.45 -3.11 -15.55
N ALA A 155 -1.25 -1.93 -14.97
CA ALA A 155 -1.34 -0.66 -15.69
C ALA A 155 -0.28 -0.57 -16.79
N THR A 156 0.96 -0.92 -16.46
CA THR A 156 2.08 -0.95 -17.42
C THR A 156 1.81 -1.93 -18.56
N ALA A 157 1.38 -3.15 -18.26
CA ALA A 157 1.16 -4.19 -19.25
C ALA A 157 -0.03 -3.91 -20.19
N SER A 158 -1.05 -3.18 -19.70
CA SER A 158 -2.28 -2.90 -20.45
C SER A 158 -2.32 -1.53 -21.12
N GLY A 159 -1.35 -0.65 -20.82
CA GLY A 159 -1.36 0.75 -21.25
C GLY A 159 -2.37 1.64 -20.52
N ALA A 160 -2.98 1.14 -19.44
CA ALA A 160 -3.90 1.90 -18.61
C ALA A 160 -3.15 2.97 -17.79
N GLN A 161 -3.88 4.02 -17.42
CA GLN A 161 -3.44 5.01 -16.44
C GLN A 161 -4.44 5.00 -15.29
N VAL A 162 -3.98 4.55 -14.13
CA VAL A 162 -4.77 4.48 -12.90
C VAL A 162 -4.61 5.80 -12.15
N ALA A 163 -5.73 6.43 -11.84
CA ALA A 163 -5.78 7.66 -11.04
C ALA A 163 -5.78 7.34 -9.55
N GLU A 164 -6.67 6.44 -9.12
CA GLU A 164 -6.82 6.03 -7.72
C GLU A 164 -7.47 4.65 -7.64
N PHE A 165 -7.24 3.91 -6.54
CA PHE A 165 -7.85 2.60 -6.36
C PHE A 165 -8.00 2.20 -4.89
N THR A 166 -8.89 1.23 -4.64
CA THR A 166 -8.98 0.51 -3.37
C THR A 166 -9.36 -0.94 -3.62
N ALA A 167 -9.00 -1.84 -2.70
CA ALA A 167 -9.30 -3.27 -2.83
C ALA A 167 -9.83 -3.88 -1.52
N ALA A 168 -10.73 -4.84 -1.63
CA ALA A 168 -11.24 -5.60 -0.49
C ALA A 168 -11.60 -7.03 -0.91
N PRO A 169 -11.68 -7.99 0.03
CA PRO A 169 -12.20 -9.31 -0.29
C PRO A 169 -13.70 -9.22 -0.61
N ARG A 170 -14.13 -9.99 -1.59
CA ARG A 170 -15.54 -10.37 -1.78
C ARG A 170 -15.71 -11.76 -1.19
N TYR A 171 -16.48 -11.87 -0.12
CA TYR A 171 -16.73 -13.15 0.51
C TYR A 171 -17.61 -14.04 -0.37
N ALA A 172 -17.54 -15.35 -0.11
CA ALA A 172 -18.33 -16.32 -0.84
C ALA A 172 -19.84 -16.11 -0.55
N GLU A 173 -20.64 -16.19 -1.61
CA GLU A 173 -22.10 -16.25 -1.54
C GLU A 173 -22.55 -17.65 -2.00
N ARG A 174 -23.82 -18.01 -1.81
CA ARG A 174 -24.36 -19.37 -2.05
C ARG A 174 -23.89 -20.02 -3.37
N ASP A 175 -23.79 -19.24 -4.44
CA ASP A 175 -23.44 -19.72 -5.78
C ASP A 175 -22.17 -19.04 -6.36
N ARG A 176 -21.40 -18.32 -5.53
CA ARG A 176 -20.26 -17.53 -6.00
C ARG A 176 -19.10 -17.60 -5.01
N PRO A 177 -18.01 -18.34 -5.31
CA PRO A 177 -16.85 -18.43 -4.41
C PRO A 177 -16.20 -17.05 -4.20
N GLY A 178 -15.44 -16.89 -3.12
CA GLY A 178 -14.84 -15.60 -2.77
C GLY A 178 -13.79 -15.14 -3.79
N ALA A 179 -13.51 -13.83 -3.83
CA ALA A 179 -12.53 -13.22 -4.72
C ALA A 179 -11.89 -12.00 -4.05
N HIS A 180 -10.87 -11.41 -4.67
CA HIS A 180 -10.52 -10.01 -4.41
C HIS A 180 -11.27 -9.11 -5.39
N GLN A 181 -11.82 -8.02 -4.89
CA GLN A 181 -12.44 -6.99 -5.71
C GLN A 181 -11.63 -5.70 -5.62
N TYR A 182 -11.29 -5.17 -6.78
CA TYR A 182 -10.55 -3.92 -6.96
C TYR A 182 -11.48 -2.88 -7.56
N ILE A 183 -11.59 -1.73 -6.90
CA ILE A 183 -12.30 -0.57 -7.41
C ILE A 183 -11.25 0.41 -7.93
N VAL A 184 -11.33 0.76 -9.20
CA VAL A 184 -10.27 1.51 -9.88
C VAL A 184 -10.86 2.68 -10.66
N GLU A 185 -10.33 3.86 -10.41
CA GLU A 185 -10.55 5.06 -11.21
C GLU A 185 -9.42 5.17 -12.24
N PHE A 186 -9.78 5.33 -13.52
CA PHE A 186 -8.82 5.38 -14.61
C PHE A 186 -8.80 6.77 -15.25
N ASP A 187 -7.61 7.34 -15.42
CA ASP A 187 -7.38 8.44 -16.37
C ASP A 187 -7.44 7.92 -17.82
N ARG A 188 -6.98 6.68 -18.01
CA ARG A 188 -7.04 5.95 -19.28
C ARG A 188 -7.36 4.49 -19.01
N HIS A 189 -8.49 4.04 -19.52
CA HIS A 189 -8.90 2.65 -19.38
C HIS A 189 -7.94 1.69 -20.12
N PRO A 190 -7.76 0.45 -19.61
CA PRO A 190 -7.10 -0.61 -20.36
C PRO A 190 -7.91 -0.96 -21.61
N HIS A 191 -7.25 -1.52 -22.62
CA HIS A 191 -7.93 -2.00 -23.83
C HIS A 191 -8.97 -3.10 -23.53
N ARG A 192 -8.69 -3.96 -22.55
CA ARG A 192 -9.60 -5.01 -22.07
C ARG A 192 -9.50 -5.13 -20.56
N MET A 193 -10.64 -5.06 -19.87
CA MET A 193 -10.68 -5.11 -18.41
C MET A 193 -10.27 -6.49 -17.88
N GLU A 194 -10.61 -7.55 -18.62
CA GLU A 194 -10.29 -8.92 -18.25
C GLU A 194 -8.77 -9.16 -18.25
N THR A 195 -8.06 -8.55 -19.20
CA THR A 195 -6.59 -8.62 -19.27
C THR A 195 -5.95 -7.86 -18.12
N PHE A 196 -6.51 -6.71 -17.74
CA PHE A 196 -6.05 -5.94 -16.59
C PHE A 196 -6.21 -6.73 -15.28
N ALA A 197 -7.40 -7.31 -15.06
CA ALA A 197 -7.68 -8.17 -13.90
C ALA A 197 -6.78 -9.40 -13.85
N ALA A 198 -6.58 -10.08 -14.99
CA ALA A 198 -5.69 -11.23 -15.09
C ALA A 198 -4.23 -10.89 -14.76
N GLN A 199 -3.77 -9.67 -15.10
CA GLN A 199 -2.42 -9.26 -14.75
C GLN A 199 -2.25 -8.95 -13.26
N ILE A 200 -3.24 -8.33 -12.62
CA ILE A 200 -3.23 -8.18 -11.16
C ILE A 200 -3.12 -9.56 -10.52
N ASP A 201 -3.97 -10.50 -10.93
CA ASP A 201 -4.01 -11.85 -10.37
C ASP A 201 -2.68 -12.60 -10.56
N SER A 202 -2.06 -12.51 -11.74
CA SER A 202 -0.77 -13.13 -12.04
C SER A 202 0.36 -12.52 -11.19
N GLU A 203 0.39 -11.19 -11.06
CA GLU A 203 1.43 -10.51 -10.29
C GLU A 203 1.29 -10.80 -8.79
N LEU A 204 0.07 -10.87 -8.25
CA LEU A 204 -0.14 -11.29 -6.85
C LEU A 204 0.34 -12.72 -6.60
N GLN A 205 0.09 -13.67 -7.51
CA GLN A 205 0.60 -15.04 -7.40
C GLN A 205 2.14 -15.09 -7.46
N ARG A 206 2.78 -14.13 -8.14
CA ARG A 206 4.24 -14.01 -8.19
C ARG A 206 4.81 -13.42 -6.91
N LEU A 207 4.12 -12.42 -6.34
CA LEU A 207 4.57 -11.65 -5.17
C LEU A 207 4.26 -12.33 -3.83
N ASN A 208 3.24 -13.19 -3.79
CA ASN A 208 2.76 -13.81 -2.57
C ASN A 208 2.49 -15.31 -2.78
N ASN A 209 3.28 -16.14 -2.09
CA ASN A 209 3.21 -17.59 -2.19
C ASN A 209 1.89 -18.15 -1.62
N ASP A 210 1.38 -17.57 -0.53
CA ASP A 210 0.11 -18.00 0.05
C ASP A 210 -1.05 -17.72 -0.89
N TYR A 211 -1.09 -16.52 -1.48
CA TYR A 211 -2.04 -16.17 -2.54
C TYR A 211 -1.97 -17.15 -3.71
N SER A 212 -0.76 -17.48 -4.18
CA SER A 212 -0.53 -18.49 -5.22
C SER A 212 -1.15 -19.84 -4.87
N ILE A 213 -0.94 -20.32 -3.65
CA ILE A 213 -1.50 -21.58 -3.16
C ILE A 213 -3.04 -21.51 -3.13
N LYS A 214 -3.63 -20.40 -2.63
CA LYS A 214 -5.10 -20.24 -2.55
C LYS A 214 -5.77 -20.12 -3.92
N ARG A 215 -5.07 -19.58 -4.92
CA ARG A 215 -5.54 -19.46 -6.30
C ARG A 215 -5.45 -20.75 -7.11
N ARG A 216 -4.66 -21.75 -6.68
CA ARG A 216 -4.53 -23.02 -7.41
C ARG A 216 -5.88 -23.72 -7.60
N GLY A 217 -6.19 -24.04 -8.85
CA GLY A 217 -7.40 -24.78 -9.22
C GLY A 217 -8.70 -23.96 -9.20
N ASN A 218 -8.68 -22.67 -8.85
CA ASN A 218 -9.87 -21.80 -8.78
C ASN A 218 -11.01 -22.34 -7.88
N LEU A 219 -10.71 -23.21 -6.91
CA LEU A 219 -11.72 -23.89 -6.09
C LEU A 219 -12.09 -23.10 -4.82
N GLY A 220 -11.11 -22.47 -4.16
CA GLY A 220 -11.31 -21.71 -2.93
C GLY A 220 -11.40 -20.19 -3.13
N MET A 221 -10.81 -19.69 -4.21
CA MET A 221 -10.76 -18.27 -4.53
C MET A 221 -10.80 -18.06 -6.05
N MET A 222 -11.74 -17.24 -6.50
CA MET A 222 -11.90 -16.85 -7.90
C MET A 222 -10.83 -15.83 -8.32
N PRO A 223 -10.58 -15.67 -9.63
CA PRO A 223 -9.74 -14.60 -10.14
C PRO A 223 -10.17 -13.22 -9.65
N VAL A 224 -9.22 -12.29 -9.62
CA VAL A 224 -9.44 -10.88 -9.31
C VAL A 224 -10.60 -10.30 -10.13
N GLU A 225 -11.47 -9.56 -9.46
CA GLU A 225 -12.55 -8.79 -10.07
C GLU A 225 -12.17 -7.30 -10.06
N VAL A 226 -12.32 -6.61 -11.20
CA VAL A 226 -12.04 -5.17 -11.31
C VAL A 226 -13.32 -4.44 -11.67
N THR A 227 -13.69 -3.46 -10.85
CA THR A 227 -14.82 -2.55 -11.09
C THR A 227 -14.28 -1.16 -11.35
N ALA A 228 -14.53 -0.64 -12.56
CA ALA A 228 -14.18 0.72 -12.88
C ALA A 228 -15.21 1.71 -12.32
N VAL A 229 -14.75 2.82 -11.77
CA VAL A 229 -15.61 3.94 -11.33
C VAL A 229 -15.40 5.18 -12.21
N PRO A 230 -16.40 6.08 -12.31
CA PRO A 230 -16.26 7.32 -13.07
C PRO A 230 -15.13 8.21 -12.55
N PRO A 231 -14.53 9.07 -13.40
CA PRO A 231 -13.59 10.08 -12.97
C PRO A 231 -14.17 10.99 -11.88
N GLY A 232 -13.39 11.29 -10.85
CA GLY A 232 -13.78 12.06 -9.67
C GLY A 232 -14.44 11.26 -8.55
N ALA A 233 -14.73 9.96 -8.74
CA ALA A 233 -15.43 9.16 -7.75
C ALA A 233 -14.69 9.11 -6.40
N PHE A 234 -13.38 8.90 -6.39
CA PHE A 234 -12.61 8.89 -5.14
C PHE A 234 -12.51 10.28 -4.51
N TYR A 235 -12.42 11.32 -5.33
CA TYR A 235 -12.40 12.70 -4.86
C TYR A 235 -13.70 13.06 -4.13
N ASP A 236 -14.85 12.79 -4.74
CA ASP A 236 -16.16 13.08 -4.15
C ASP A 236 -16.44 12.20 -2.92
N TRP A 237 -16.02 10.93 -2.95
CA TRP A 237 -16.09 10.07 -1.78
C TRP A 237 -15.28 10.62 -0.59
N MET A 238 -14.03 11.04 -0.82
CA MET A 238 -13.21 11.68 0.20
C MET A 238 -13.81 13.00 0.71
N LYS A 239 -14.51 13.74 -0.17
CA LYS A 239 -15.25 14.98 0.18
C LYS A 239 -16.38 14.72 1.16
N ILE A 240 -17.23 13.76 0.86
CA ILE A 240 -18.40 13.40 1.68
C ILE A 240 -17.95 12.94 3.07
N ARG A 241 -16.81 12.25 3.16
CA ARG A 241 -16.23 11.81 4.43
C ARG A 241 -15.56 12.93 5.24
N GLY A 242 -15.52 14.16 4.75
CA GLY A 242 -14.78 15.27 5.38
C GLY A 242 -13.28 15.03 5.42
N LYS A 243 -12.75 14.16 4.55
CA LYS A 243 -11.34 13.78 4.48
C LYS A 243 -10.61 14.41 3.29
N LEU A 244 -11.18 15.46 2.72
CA LEU A 244 -10.62 16.17 1.58
C LEU A 244 -9.55 17.16 2.05
N GLY A 245 -8.29 16.88 1.70
CA GLY A 245 -7.12 17.63 2.17
C GLY A 245 -6.52 17.08 3.49
N GLY A 246 -5.29 17.51 3.79
CA GLY A 246 -4.51 17.04 4.95
C GLY A 246 -3.74 15.73 4.69
N GLN A 247 -3.30 15.05 5.76
CA GLN A 247 -2.61 13.73 5.71
C GLN A 247 -3.57 12.54 5.45
N ASN A 248 -4.82 12.78 5.02
CA ASN A 248 -5.79 11.72 4.75
C ASN A 248 -5.60 11.16 3.34
N LYS A 249 -5.26 9.87 3.23
CA LYS A 249 -5.05 9.15 1.96
C LYS A 249 -6.17 8.14 1.74
N VAL A 250 -6.42 7.80 0.47
CA VAL A 250 -7.31 6.69 0.12
C VAL A 250 -6.69 5.38 0.64
N PRO A 251 -7.44 4.55 1.38
CA PRO A 251 -6.98 3.23 1.80
C PRO A 251 -6.76 2.33 0.58
N VAL A 252 -5.53 1.83 0.41
CA VAL A 252 -5.13 0.97 -0.72
C VAL A 252 -5.91 -0.35 -0.71
N CYS A 253 -6.03 -0.97 0.45
CA CYS A 253 -6.86 -2.15 0.65
C CYS A 253 -7.34 -2.25 2.09
N SER A 254 -8.35 -3.08 2.34
CA SER A 254 -8.83 -3.43 3.68
C SER A 254 -9.29 -4.89 3.69
N ASN A 255 -9.19 -5.52 4.86
CA ASN A 255 -9.71 -6.87 5.05
C ASN A 255 -11.24 -6.85 5.21
N ASP A 256 -11.81 -5.72 5.62
CA ASP A 256 -13.24 -5.47 5.56
C ASP A 256 -13.63 -4.72 4.28
N ARG A 257 -14.91 -4.74 3.94
CA ARG A 257 -15.43 -4.13 2.72
C ARG A 257 -15.87 -2.67 2.89
N ARG A 258 -15.66 -2.07 4.06
CA ARG A 258 -16.24 -0.75 4.41
C ARG A 258 -15.89 0.32 3.40
N TYR A 259 -14.62 0.41 2.99
CA TYR A 259 -14.19 1.42 2.02
C TYR A 259 -14.72 1.17 0.61
N VAL A 260 -14.76 -0.09 0.18
CA VAL A 260 -15.29 -0.49 -1.13
C VAL A 260 -16.79 -0.22 -1.19
N ASP A 261 -17.53 -0.66 -0.19
CA ASP A 261 -18.99 -0.54 -0.15
C ASP A 261 -19.40 0.94 0.00
N ASP A 262 -18.77 1.71 0.91
CA ASP A 262 -19.01 3.16 1.05
C ASP A 262 -18.77 3.91 -0.28
N LEU A 263 -17.68 3.57 -0.99
CA LEU A 263 -17.34 4.19 -2.28
C LEU A 263 -18.40 3.85 -3.33
N LEU A 264 -18.78 2.58 -3.46
CA LEU A 264 -19.78 2.13 -4.44
C LEU A 264 -21.16 2.75 -4.17
N GLU A 265 -21.58 2.86 -2.91
CA GLU A 265 -22.82 3.54 -2.51
C GLU A 265 -22.78 5.03 -2.87
N SER A 266 -21.64 5.69 -2.68
CA SER A 266 -21.48 7.10 -3.06
C SER A 266 -21.65 7.29 -4.57
N VAL A 267 -21.05 6.41 -5.39
CA VAL A 267 -21.17 6.43 -6.86
C VAL A 267 -22.60 6.20 -7.30
N GLN A 268 -23.32 5.25 -6.71
CA GLN A 268 -24.74 5.00 -7.02
C GLN A 268 -25.63 6.21 -6.68
N SER A 269 -25.37 6.85 -5.55
CA SER A 269 -26.11 8.04 -5.11
C SER A 269 -25.89 9.24 -6.04
N MET A 270 -24.69 9.38 -6.62
CA MET A 270 -24.38 10.42 -7.60
C MET A 270 -25.05 10.17 -8.96
N ASN A 271 -25.14 8.91 -9.40
CA ASN A 271 -25.81 8.55 -10.66
C ASN A 271 -27.34 8.64 -10.58
N SER A 272 -27.91 8.74 -9.37
CA SER A 272 -29.36 8.83 -9.14
C SER A 272 -29.88 10.27 -9.04
N ARG A 273 -29.01 11.28 -9.21
CA ARG A 273 -29.32 12.71 -9.20
C ARG A 273 -29.16 13.32 -10.59
#